data_AF-A0A7K0KGN1-F1
#
_entry.id   AF-A0A7K0KGN1-F1
#
_cell.length_a   1.000
_cell.length_b   1.000
_cell.length_c   1.000
_cell.angle_alpha   90.00
_cell.angle_beta   90.00
_cell.angle_gamma   90.00
#
_symmetry.space_group_name_H-M   'P 1'
#
loop_
_entity.id
_entity.type
_entity.pdbx_description
1 polymer ?
#
loop_
_entity_poly.entity_id
_entity_poly.type
_entity_poly.pdbx_seq_one_letter_code
_entity_poly.pdbx_strand_id
1 'polypeptide(L)'
;MENTHQDGKELSADKDKKVLRDVVDWQHLHLYQKSDVLYQLTFIFCQRFLPKYGDRTVDQMVQAARSGKQNIVEGSEDGMTSTEMEIKLLNVARSSFRELREDYQDYLNSRNLRQWDFHHCRYNGMLAYCREHNLFADYKPYAMRWTAEEFCNVALTLCHITDKMMCSYLKWLEKNFVQKGGIKERMYAARTGYRQQQDELLSKYKQENEALKRKCSAYEHEIQCLKAELAKLSNAACDTSTTSTTSTTSITSITSATSDTSSSSSPSSQ
;
A
#
# COMPACT_ATOMS: atom_id res chain seq x y z
N MET A 1 -16.82 -31.34 -33.32
CA MET A 1 -15.67 -31.73 -32.47
C MET A 1 -14.48 -31.03 -33.09
N GLU A 2 -13.87 -29.99 -32.53
CA GLU A 2 -13.66 -29.63 -31.15
C GLU A 2 -13.73 -28.10 -30.98
N ASN A 3 -14.29 -27.73 -29.85
CA ASN A 3 -14.34 -26.41 -29.27
C ASN A 3 -13.28 -26.40 -28.19
N THR A 4 -12.22 -25.60 -28.31
CA THR A 4 -11.33 -25.26 -27.19
C THR A 4 -10.86 -23.83 -27.44
N HIS A 5 -11.60 -22.86 -26.93
CA HIS A 5 -11.18 -22.06 -25.78
C HIS A 5 -9.79 -21.46 -26.00
N GLN A 6 -9.77 -20.31 -26.68
CA GLN A 6 -8.70 -19.34 -26.51
C GLN A 6 -8.81 -18.82 -25.09
N ASP A 7 -7.93 -19.34 -24.24
CA ASP A 7 -7.72 -18.90 -22.87
C ASP A 7 -7.66 -17.37 -22.79
N GLY A 8 -8.41 -16.87 -21.81
CA GLY A 8 -8.48 -15.46 -21.46
C GLY A 8 -7.08 -14.91 -21.29
N LYS A 9 -6.69 -14.05 -22.23
CA LYS A 9 -5.55 -13.16 -22.08
C LYS A 9 -5.91 -12.15 -21.00
N GLU A 10 -5.65 -12.55 -19.76
CA GLU A 10 -5.73 -11.75 -18.55
C GLU A 10 -5.08 -10.39 -18.84
N LEU A 11 -5.89 -9.33 -18.86
CA LEU A 11 -5.41 -7.96 -19.02
C LEU A 11 -4.53 -7.63 -17.82
N SER A 12 -3.22 -7.76 -18.01
CA SER A 12 -2.19 -7.34 -17.07
C SER A 12 -2.08 -5.80 -17.02
N ALA A 13 -3.17 -5.12 -16.68
CA ALA A 13 -3.20 -3.67 -16.54
C ALA A 13 -3.09 -3.28 -15.06
N ASP A 14 -2.01 -2.56 -14.77
CA ASP A 14 -1.76 -1.78 -13.55
C ASP A 14 -1.44 -2.61 -12.28
N LYS A 15 -0.20 -3.13 -12.21
CA LYS A 15 0.42 -3.46 -10.93
C LYS A 15 0.47 -2.19 -10.06
N ASP A 16 -0.42 -2.16 -9.08
CA ASP A 16 -0.29 -1.48 -7.79
C ASP A 16 -0.19 0.05 -7.78
N LYS A 17 -1.31 0.75 -8.02
CA LYS A 17 -1.53 2.04 -7.37
C LYS A 17 -1.75 1.81 -5.87
N LYS A 18 -0.67 1.55 -5.14
CA LYS A 18 -0.69 1.28 -3.71
C LYS A 18 -1.18 2.53 -2.96
N VAL A 19 -2.36 2.42 -2.36
CA VAL A 19 -3.00 3.51 -1.60
C VAL A 19 -2.32 3.72 -0.26
N LEU A 20 -1.95 2.61 0.38
CA LEU A 20 -1.19 2.59 1.63
C LEU A 20 0.27 2.92 1.35
N ARG A 21 0.92 3.58 2.30
CA ARG A 21 2.38 3.77 2.25
C ARG A 21 3.07 2.41 2.31
N ASP A 22 4.33 2.37 1.90
CA ASP A 22 5.16 1.21 2.20
C ASP A 22 5.37 1.13 3.71
N VAL A 23 5.32 -0.10 4.24
CA VAL A 23 5.55 -0.34 5.66
C VAL A 23 6.98 0.06 5.95
N VAL A 24 7.15 1.08 6.79
CA VAL A 24 8.45 1.43 7.32
C VAL A 24 8.74 0.44 8.43
N ASP A 25 9.73 -0.42 8.24
CA ASP A 25 10.24 -1.24 9.33
C ASP A 25 10.99 -0.34 10.32
N TRP A 26 10.29 0.00 11.39
CA TRP A 26 10.80 0.90 12.43
C TRP A 26 12.05 0.35 13.11
N GLN A 27 12.29 -0.98 13.10
CA GLN A 27 13.48 -1.59 13.70
C GLN A 27 14.77 -1.16 12.98
N HIS A 28 14.67 -0.83 11.70
CA HIS A 28 15.78 -0.38 10.86
C HIS A 28 15.95 1.14 10.84
N LEU A 29 15.03 1.90 11.45
CA LEU A 29 15.21 3.35 11.59
C LEU A 29 16.33 3.62 12.60
N HIS A 30 17.44 4.22 12.14
CA HIS A 30 18.53 4.63 13.04
C HIS A 30 18.04 5.53 14.20
N LEU A 31 17.00 6.33 13.96
CA LEU A 31 16.28 7.13 14.97
C LEU A 31 15.73 6.24 16.10
N TYR A 32 15.08 5.14 15.75
CA TYR A 32 14.53 4.20 16.71
C TYR A 32 15.65 3.45 17.43
N GLN A 33 16.66 2.98 16.70
CA GLN A 33 17.81 2.28 17.28
C GLN A 33 18.51 3.12 18.35
N LYS A 34 18.81 4.40 18.08
CA LYS A 34 19.38 5.32 19.08
C LYS A 34 18.44 5.60 20.25
N SER A 35 17.13 5.66 19.99
CA SER A 35 16.11 5.80 21.04
C SER A 35 16.08 4.59 21.97
N ASP A 36 16.27 3.38 21.43
CA ASP A 36 16.38 2.17 22.23
C ASP A 36 17.71 2.10 23.02
N VAL A 37 18.82 2.56 22.42
CA VAL A 37 20.09 2.78 23.16
C VAL A 37 19.88 3.70 24.35
N LEU A 38 19.21 4.84 24.16
CA LEU A 38 18.90 5.78 25.23
C LEU A 38 18.11 5.08 26.35
N TYR A 39 17.05 4.35 26.03
CA TYR A 39 16.28 3.60 27.03
C TYR A 39 17.15 2.63 27.85
N GLN A 40 17.96 1.81 27.19
CA GLN A 40 18.81 0.83 27.87
C GLN A 40 19.91 1.50 28.71
N LEU A 41 20.52 2.57 28.20
CA LEU A 41 21.50 3.37 28.94
C LEU A 41 20.86 4.09 30.14
N THR A 42 19.67 4.67 29.99
CA THR A 42 18.93 5.30 31.09
C THR A 42 18.66 4.30 32.21
N PHE A 43 18.23 3.09 31.87
CA PHE A 43 18.00 2.05 32.86
C PHE A 43 19.28 1.71 33.66
N ILE A 44 20.42 1.54 32.97
CA ILE A 44 21.71 1.30 33.62
C ILE A 44 22.15 2.50 34.46
N PHE A 45 21.97 3.71 33.95
CA PHE A 45 22.32 4.93 34.65
C PHE A 45 21.58 5.05 35.98
N CYS A 46 20.25 4.92 35.95
CA CYS A 46 19.41 4.98 37.14
C CYS A 46 19.81 3.90 38.15
N GLN A 47 20.10 2.67 37.69
CA GLN A 47 20.52 1.58 38.57
C GLN A 47 21.88 1.84 39.25
N ARG A 48 22.81 2.52 38.56
CA ARG A 48 24.18 2.74 39.04
C ARG A 48 24.34 4.01 39.88
N PHE A 49 23.63 5.07 39.53
CA PHE A 49 23.95 6.43 39.95
C PHE A 49 22.83 7.16 40.69
N LEU A 50 21.65 6.55 40.77
CA LEU A 50 20.52 7.06 41.55
C LEU A 50 20.15 6.12 42.70
N PRO A 51 19.57 6.65 43.79
CA PRO A 51 19.06 5.83 44.88
C PRO A 51 18.00 4.83 44.38
N LYS A 52 18.06 3.59 44.89
CA LYS A 52 17.10 2.53 44.50
C LYS A 52 15.67 2.78 44.98
N TYR A 53 15.48 3.59 46.03
CA TYR A 53 14.19 3.83 46.66
C TYR A 53 14.07 5.30 47.03
N GLY A 54 12.83 5.81 46.98
CA GLY A 54 12.49 7.16 47.43
C GLY A 54 12.81 8.29 46.45
N ASP A 55 13.45 7.98 45.31
CA ASP A 55 13.77 8.97 44.29
C ASP A 55 12.84 8.83 43.07
N ARG A 56 11.92 9.78 42.92
CA ARG A 56 10.96 9.84 41.79
C ARG A 56 11.67 10.07 40.45
N THR A 57 12.90 10.60 40.46
CA THR A 57 13.68 10.85 39.25
C THR A 57 13.99 9.56 38.50
N VAL A 58 14.16 8.42 39.19
CA VAL A 58 14.34 7.11 38.53
C VAL A 58 13.15 6.78 37.64
N ASP A 59 11.94 6.88 38.17
CA ASP A 59 10.72 6.57 37.43
C ASP A 59 10.52 7.55 36.27
N GLN A 60 10.76 8.84 36.51
CA GLN A 60 10.62 9.89 35.49
C GLN A 60 11.58 9.69 34.32
N MET A 61 12.87 9.49 34.59
CA MET A 61 13.87 9.27 33.53
C MET A 61 13.56 8.00 32.72
N VAL A 62 13.25 6.88 33.39
CA VAL A 62 12.94 5.61 32.72
C VAL A 62 11.66 5.72 31.90
N GLN A 63 10.63 6.40 32.42
CA GLN A 63 9.38 6.64 31.69
C GLN A 63 9.59 7.57 30.50
N ALA A 64 10.35 8.64 30.64
CA ALA A 64 10.67 9.55 29.53
C ALA A 64 11.39 8.78 28.40
N ALA A 65 12.41 8.00 28.73
CA ALA A 65 13.13 7.19 27.73
C ALA A 65 12.23 6.12 27.07
N ARG A 66 11.36 5.46 27.86
CA ARG A 66 10.39 4.47 27.34
C ARG A 66 9.35 5.11 26.44
N SER A 67 8.75 6.22 26.88
CA SER A 67 7.76 6.98 26.15
C SER A 67 8.33 7.46 24.81
N GLY A 68 9.55 7.99 24.82
CA GLY A 68 10.25 8.44 23.63
C GLY A 68 10.32 7.36 22.54
N LYS A 69 10.77 6.14 22.89
CA LYS A 69 10.87 5.06 21.90
C LYS A 69 9.52 4.48 21.48
N GLN A 70 8.54 4.39 22.39
CA GLN A 70 7.22 3.82 22.08
C GLN A 70 6.44 4.71 21.11
N ASN A 71 6.46 6.02 21.31
CA ASN A 71 5.81 6.96 20.40
C ASN A 71 6.40 6.92 18.97
N ILE A 72 7.66 6.51 18.79
CA ILE A 72 8.23 6.28 17.45
C ILE A 72 7.60 5.04 16.80
N VAL A 73 7.44 3.95 17.57
CA VAL A 73 6.82 2.71 17.08
C VAL A 73 5.37 2.96 16.72
N GLU A 74 4.60 3.50 17.65
CA GLU A 74 3.19 3.86 17.45
C GLU A 74 3.04 4.84 16.27
N GLY A 75 3.93 5.84 16.17
CA GLY A 75 3.93 6.80 15.08
C GLY A 75 4.16 6.15 13.72
N SER A 76 5.09 5.19 13.64
CA SER A 76 5.40 4.45 12.41
C SER A 76 4.25 3.52 12.00
N GLU A 77 3.59 2.87 12.95
CA GLU A 77 2.47 1.96 12.69
C GLU A 77 1.20 2.72 12.29
N ASP A 78 0.82 3.75 13.05
CA ASP A 78 -0.36 4.58 12.76
C ASP A 78 -0.16 5.46 11.52
N GLY A 79 1.09 5.85 11.25
CA GLY A 79 1.51 6.66 10.10
C GLY A 79 1.17 6.05 8.73
N MET A 80 0.96 4.73 8.69
CA MET A 80 0.47 4.01 7.52
C MET A 80 -0.88 4.53 7.05
N THR A 81 -1.72 4.92 8.01
CA THR A 81 -3.08 5.41 7.75
C THR A 81 -3.22 6.92 7.99
N SER A 82 -2.41 7.50 8.88
CA SER A 82 -2.50 8.92 9.24
C SER A 82 -1.14 9.57 9.45
N THR A 83 -0.72 10.38 8.48
CA THR A 83 0.49 11.22 8.61
C THR A 83 0.36 12.25 9.74
N GLU A 84 -0.86 12.72 10.02
CA GLU A 84 -1.12 13.61 11.14
C GLU A 84 -0.81 12.92 12.48
N MET A 85 -1.25 11.67 12.65
CA MET A 85 -0.99 10.89 13.86
C MET A 85 0.51 10.61 14.02
N GLU A 86 1.18 10.22 12.93
CA GLU A 86 2.64 10.03 12.91
C GLU A 86 3.39 11.29 13.38
N ILE A 87 3.04 12.46 12.82
CA ILE A 87 3.65 13.74 13.21
C ILE A 87 3.38 14.05 14.70
N LYS A 88 2.15 13.81 15.16
CA LYS A 88 1.76 14.06 16.56
C LYS A 88 2.57 13.19 17.52
N LEU A 89 2.62 11.88 17.28
CA LEU A 89 3.35 10.94 18.12
C LEU A 89 4.86 11.21 18.09
N LEU A 90 5.44 11.54 16.94
CA LEU A 90 6.84 11.96 16.87
C LEU A 90 7.13 13.23 17.67
N ASN A 91 6.20 14.18 17.73
CA ASN A 91 6.35 15.37 18.59
C ASN A 91 6.26 15.01 20.08
N VAL A 92 5.40 14.06 20.46
CA VAL A 92 5.38 13.52 21.84
C VAL A 92 6.71 12.85 22.16
N ALA A 93 7.25 12.03 21.25
CA ALA A 93 8.55 11.39 21.42
C ALA A 93 9.68 12.42 21.65
N ARG A 94 9.68 13.52 20.88
CA ARG A 94 10.62 14.63 21.06
C ARG A 94 10.50 15.30 22.43
N SER A 95 9.27 15.49 22.92
CA SER A 95 9.04 16.03 24.27
C SER A 95 9.66 15.11 25.33
N SER A 96 9.42 13.81 25.22
CA SER A 96 10.01 12.84 26.16
C SER A 96 11.54 12.82 26.13
N PHE A 97 12.17 12.96 24.96
CA PHE A 97 13.64 13.07 24.90
C PHE A 97 14.18 14.41 25.39
N ARG A 98 13.37 15.48 25.31
CA ARG A 98 13.73 16.77 25.91
C ARG A 98 13.73 16.67 27.43
N GLU A 99 12.71 16.07 28.03
CA GLU A 99 12.64 15.79 29.48
C GLU A 99 13.86 14.96 29.92
N LEU A 100 14.11 13.84 29.25
CA LEU A 100 15.27 12.98 29.56
C LEU A 100 16.61 13.74 29.46
N ARG A 101 16.75 14.62 28.48
CA ARG A 101 17.95 15.47 28.32
C ARG A 101 18.09 16.44 29.49
N GLU A 102 17.00 17.03 29.94
CA GLU A 102 16.98 17.94 31.10
C GLU A 102 17.36 17.18 32.38
N ASP A 103 16.87 15.95 32.59
CA ASP A 103 17.27 15.11 33.73
C ASP A 103 18.78 14.83 33.77
N TYR A 104 19.41 14.51 32.64
CA TYR A 104 20.86 14.30 32.57
C TYR A 104 21.65 15.58 32.84
N GLN A 105 21.14 16.71 32.35
CA GLN A 105 21.73 18.03 32.58
C GLN A 105 21.68 18.41 34.06
N ASP A 106 20.53 18.20 34.69
CA ASP A 106 20.32 18.47 36.11
C ASP A 106 21.17 17.55 36.99
N TYR A 107 21.37 16.29 36.58
CA TYR A 107 22.31 15.40 37.25
C TYR A 107 23.73 15.97 37.25
N LEU A 108 24.22 16.45 36.11
CA LEU A 108 25.55 17.06 36.01
C LEU A 108 25.65 18.31 36.89
N ASN A 109 24.68 19.22 36.75
CA ASN A 109 24.65 20.50 37.45
C ASN A 109 24.60 20.32 38.98
N SER A 110 23.66 19.50 39.47
CA SER A 110 23.45 19.27 40.91
C SER A 110 24.66 18.63 41.61
N ARG A 111 25.55 17.99 40.85
CA ARG A 111 26.75 17.29 41.36
C ARG A 111 28.05 17.98 40.96
N ASN A 112 27.98 19.19 40.40
CA ASN A 112 29.13 19.96 39.91
C ASN A 112 30.04 19.16 38.94
N LEU A 113 29.43 18.33 38.10
CA LEU A 113 30.13 17.57 37.06
C LEU A 113 30.16 18.38 35.76
N ARG A 114 31.21 18.19 34.95
CA ARG A 114 31.40 18.98 33.74
C ARG A 114 30.53 18.44 32.61
N GLN A 115 29.68 19.30 32.05
CA GLN A 115 29.15 19.08 30.71
C GLN A 115 30.23 19.37 29.67
N TRP A 116 30.45 18.42 28.77
CA TRP A 116 31.47 18.49 27.75
C TRP A 116 30.98 19.29 26.55
N ASP A 117 31.76 20.29 26.17
CA ASP A 117 31.64 21.07 24.96
C ASP A 117 32.83 20.81 24.03
N PHE A 118 32.89 21.52 22.91
CA PHE A 118 33.96 21.37 21.92
C PHE A 118 35.38 21.68 22.46
N HIS A 119 35.50 22.30 23.63
CA HIS A 119 36.79 22.52 24.30
C HIS A 119 37.25 21.32 25.13
N HIS A 120 36.38 20.38 25.45
CA HIS A 120 36.76 19.18 26.19
C HIS A 120 37.48 18.17 25.27
N CYS A 121 38.65 17.66 25.71
CA CYS A 121 39.51 16.81 24.87
C CYS A 121 38.82 15.52 24.36
N ARG A 122 37.79 15.04 25.07
CA ARG A 122 37.03 13.83 24.71
C ARG A 122 35.76 14.12 23.92
N TYR A 123 35.33 15.37 23.79
CA TYR A 123 34.06 15.72 23.18
C TYR A 123 33.98 15.30 21.71
N ASN A 124 34.98 15.66 20.91
CA ASN A 124 34.96 15.35 19.48
C ASN A 124 34.96 13.85 19.20
N GLY A 125 35.74 13.08 19.97
CA GLY A 125 35.76 11.61 19.87
C GLY A 125 34.43 10.98 20.28
N MET A 126 33.85 11.43 21.40
CA MET A 126 32.52 11.01 21.85
C MET A 126 31.44 11.32 20.81
N LEU A 127 31.43 12.54 20.27
CA LEU A 127 30.46 12.97 19.27
C LEU A 127 30.56 12.14 17.98
N ALA A 128 31.78 11.90 17.49
CA ALA A 128 32.01 11.05 16.32
C ALA A 128 31.49 9.63 16.57
N TYR A 129 31.85 9.02 17.71
CA TYR A 129 31.41 7.68 18.08
C TYR A 129 29.88 7.59 18.14
N CYS A 130 29.23 8.55 18.80
CA CYS A 130 27.78 8.59 18.95
C CYS A 130 27.05 8.80 17.61
N ARG A 131 27.69 9.42 16.61
CA ARG A 131 27.11 9.56 15.26
C ARG A 131 27.14 8.25 14.49
N GLU A 132 28.25 7.53 14.58
CA GLU A 132 28.49 6.30 13.82
C GLU A 132 27.75 5.08 14.38
N HIS A 133 27.57 4.99 15.70
CA HIS A 133 27.02 3.80 16.35
C HIS A 133 25.55 3.99 16.76
N ASN A 134 24.69 3.05 16.36
CA ASN A 134 23.25 3.11 16.61
C ASN A 134 22.74 2.06 17.58
N LEU A 135 23.52 1.00 17.85
CA LEU A 135 23.05 -0.19 18.55
C LEU A 135 23.59 -0.23 19.97
N PHE A 136 22.81 -0.78 20.89
CA PHE A 136 23.21 -0.85 22.31
C PHE A 136 24.46 -1.71 22.53
N ALA A 137 24.68 -2.70 21.67
CA ALA A 137 25.86 -3.55 21.69
C ALA A 137 27.18 -2.73 21.66
N ASP A 138 27.17 -1.59 20.97
CA ASP A 138 28.33 -0.70 20.85
C ASP A 138 28.64 0.06 22.15
N TYR A 139 27.62 0.31 22.98
CA TYR A 139 27.76 1.09 24.21
C TYR A 139 27.90 0.19 25.44
N LYS A 140 27.35 -1.04 25.39
CA LYS A 140 27.33 -2.01 26.49
C LYS A 140 28.71 -2.26 27.15
N PRO A 141 29.84 -2.40 26.42
CA PRO A 141 31.15 -2.63 27.04
C PRO A 141 31.61 -1.47 27.93
N TYR A 142 31.13 -0.26 27.64
CA TYR A 142 31.52 0.96 28.35
C TYR A 142 30.52 1.37 29.42
N ALA A 143 29.23 1.03 29.25
CA ALA A 143 28.13 1.45 30.11
C ALA A 143 28.33 1.08 31.60
N MET A 144 29.09 0.03 31.91
CA MET A 144 29.42 -0.36 33.29
C MET A 144 30.72 0.26 33.83
N ARG A 145 31.55 0.82 32.95
CA ARG A 145 32.87 1.39 33.29
C ARG A 145 32.85 2.90 33.39
N TRP A 146 31.96 3.56 32.67
CA TRP A 146 31.86 5.01 32.71
C TRP A 146 31.61 5.53 34.11
N THR A 147 32.24 6.66 34.43
CA THR A 147 31.87 7.53 35.53
C THR A 147 30.50 8.18 35.25
N ALA A 148 29.88 8.75 36.28
CA ALA A 148 28.59 9.43 36.09
C ALA A 148 28.71 10.62 35.10
N GLU A 149 29.82 11.36 35.12
CA GLU A 149 30.08 12.47 34.19
C GLU A 149 30.18 11.97 32.74
N GLU A 150 30.99 10.93 32.48
CA GLU A 150 31.13 10.37 31.14
C GLU A 150 29.78 9.85 30.62
N PHE A 151 29.04 9.16 31.49
CA PHE A 151 27.74 8.57 31.15
C PHE A 151 26.74 9.66 30.75
N CYS A 152 26.57 10.69 31.58
CA CYS A 152 25.67 11.81 31.28
C CYS A 152 26.05 12.51 29.98
N ASN A 153 27.35 12.73 29.72
CA ASN A 153 27.78 13.40 28.49
C ASN A 153 27.52 12.56 27.23
N VAL A 154 27.70 11.25 27.29
CA VAL A 154 27.32 10.33 26.21
C VAL A 154 25.80 10.37 26.00
N ALA A 155 25.01 10.26 27.07
CA ALA A 155 23.55 10.26 26.98
C ALA A 155 22.99 11.60 26.45
N LEU A 156 23.50 12.74 26.92
CA LEU A 156 23.16 14.07 26.39
C LEU A 156 23.47 14.19 24.90
N THR A 157 24.63 13.69 24.47
CA THR A 157 25.05 13.69 23.06
C THR A 157 24.09 12.85 22.22
N LEU A 158 23.71 11.67 22.71
CA LEU A 158 22.71 10.82 22.06
C LEU A 158 21.34 11.50 22.00
N CYS A 159 20.85 12.13 23.07
CA CYS A 159 19.60 12.90 23.05
C CYS A 159 19.62 14.00 21.98
N HIS A 160 20.72 14.74 21.86
CA HIS A 160 20.87 15.78 20.83
C HIS A 160 20.89 15.21 19.41
N ILE A 161 21.60 14.10 19.19
CA ILE A 161 21.63 13.43 17.88
C ILE A 161 20.23 12.90 17.53
N THR A 162 19.55 12.25 18.47
CA THR A 162 18.19 11.71 18.28
C THR A 162 17.19 12.82 17.95
N ASP A 163 17.19 13.95 18.68
CA ASP A 163 16.29 15.08 18.37
C ASP A 163 16.58 15.67 16.97
N LYS A 164 17.86 15.77 16.56
CA LYS A 164 18.21 16.19 15.20
C LYS A 164 17.69 15.20 14.14
N MET A 165 17.80 13.90 14.38
CA MET A 165 17.27 12.88 13.48
C MET A 165 15.74 12.96 13.39
N MET A 166 15.05 13.16 14.51
CA MET A 166 13.60 13.38 14.55
C MET A 166 13.17 14.62 13.77
N CYS A 167 13.88 15.73 13.94
CA CYS A 167 13.62 16.96 13.17
C CYS A 167 13.76 16.73 11.67
N SER A 168 14.79 16.00 11.23
CA SER A 168 14.98 15.65 9.82
C SER A 168 13.88 14.73 9.30
N TYR A 169 13.44 13.75 10.11
CA TYR A 169 12.36 12.84 9.75
C TYR A 169 11.01 13.57 9.64
N LEU A 170 10.69 14.47 10.57
CA LEU A 170 9.49 15.33 10.50
C LEU A 170 9.46 16.19 9.24
N LYS A 171 10.58 16.81 8.86
CA LYS A 171 10.69 17.58 7.61
C LYS A 171 10.47 16.71 6.38
N TRP A 172 10.97 15.47 6.41
CA TRP A 172 10.72 14.51 5.33
C TRP A 172 9.24 14.12 5.25
N LEU A 173 8.57 13.90 6.38
CA LEU A 173 7.14 13.60 6.44
C LEU A 173 6.29 14.74 5.89
N GLU A 174 6.59 15.98 6.30
CA GLU A 174 5.94 17.19 5.80
C GLU A 174 6.07 17.30 4.27
N LYS A 175 7.30 17.15 3.75
CA LYS A 175 7.55 17.16 2.30
C LYS A 175 6.78 16.06 1.58
N ASN A 176 6.73 14.84 2.13
CA ASN A 176 5.99 13.74 1.53
C ASN A 176 4.48 13.98 1.56
N PHE A 177 3.96 14.58 2.63
CA PHE A 177 2.54 14.93 2.73
C PHE A 177 2.16 15.95 1.66
N VAL A 178 2.94 17.02 1.49
CA VAL A 178 2.71 18.04 0.45
C VAL A 178 2.78 17.43 -0.96
N GLN A 179 3.70 16.51 -1.21
CA GLN A 179 3.89 15.93 -2.55
C GLN A 179 2.89 14.81 -2.90
N LYS A 180 2.46 14.01 -1.93
CA LYS A 180 1.68 12.77 -2.16
C LYS A 180 0.25 12.83 -1.60
N GLY A 181 -0.09 13.87 -0.86
CA GLY A 181 -1.38 14.01 -0.18
C GLY A 181 -1.59 13.03 0.97
N GLY A 182 -2.71 13.19 1.68
CA GLY A 182 -3.15 12.25 2.72
C GLY A 182 -3.72 10.94 2.17
N ILE A 183 -4.01 9.97 3.05
CA ILE A 183 -4.60 8.68 2.63
C ILE A 183 -5.93 8.88 1.89
N LYS A 184 -6.78 9.83 2.34
CA LYS A 184 -8.08 10.10 1.73
C LYS A 184 -7.94 10.60 0.29
N GLU A 185 -6.97 11.48 0.04
CA GLU A 185 -6.66 11.99 -1.30
C GLU A 185 -6.16 10.87 -2.22
N ARG A 186 -5.24 10.01 -1.72
CA ARG A 186 -4.76 8.85 -2.47
C ARG A 186 -5.86 7.83 -2.76
N MET A 187 -6.72 7.55 -1.78
CA MET A 187 -7.90 6.68 -1.95
C MET A 187 -8.85 7.22 -3.02
N TYR A 188 -9.14 8.53 -2.97
CA TYR A 188 -10.00 9.17 -3.95
C TYR A 188 -9.39 9.12 -5.35
N ALA A 189 -8.10 9.46 -5.49
CA ALA A 189 -7.38 9.40 -6.76
C ALA A 189 -7.36 7.97 -7.33
N ALA A 190 -7.08 6.96 -6.51
CA ALA A 190 -7.08 5.55 -6.93
C ALA A 190 -8.48 5.11 -7.39
N ARG A 191 -9.53 5.45 -6.63
CA ARG A 191 -10.92 5.10 -6.95
C ARG A 191 -11.40 5.76 -8.24
N THR A 192 -11.11 7.05 -8.42
CA THR A 192 -11.51 7.81 -9.61
C THR A 192 -10.78 7.30 -10.84
N GLY A 193 -9.47 7.04 -10.73
CA GLY A 193 -8.68 6.46 -11.82
C GLY A 193 -9.18 5.08 -12.26
N TYR A 194 -9.52 4.20 -11.30
CA TYR A 194 -10.11 2.88 -11.62
C TYR A 194 -11.44 3.00 -12.36
N ARG A 195 -12.31 3.92 -11.94
CA ARG A 195 -13.60 4.17 -12.60
C ARG A 195 -13.42 4.67 -14.03
N GLN A 196 -12.51 5.63 -14.24
CA GLN A 196 -12.21 6.15 -15.58
C GLN A 196 -11.70 5.05 -16.52
N GLN A 197 -10.76 4.21 -16.05
CA GLN A 197 -10.27 3.07 -16.83
C GLN A 197 -11.40 2.08 -17.18
N GLN A 198 -12.30 1.82 -16.23
CA GLN A 198 -13.45 0.95 -16.46
C GLN A 198 -14.44 1.54 -17.48
N ASP A 199 -14.71 2.85 -17.40
CA ASP A 199 -15.59 3.56 -18.33
C ASP A 199 -14.99 3.62 -19.75
N GLU A 200 -13.68 3.85 -19.86
CA GLU A 200 -12.94 3.80 -21.14
C GLU A 200 -12.98 2.40 -21.77
N LEU A 201 -12.73 1.37 -20.97
CA LEU A 201 -12.77 -0.02 -21.42
C LEU A 201 -14.19 -0.42 -21.86
N LEU A 202 -15.20 -0.03 -21.10
CA LEU A 202 -16.61 -0.27 -21.44
C LEU A 202 -17.00 0.45 -22.73
N SER A 203 -16.55 1.70 -22.91
CA SER A 203 -16.77 2.47 -24.15
C SER A 203 -16.14 1.76 -25.35
N LYS A 204 -14.90 1.28 -25.21
CA LYS A 204 -14.20 0.50 -26.24
C LYS A 204 -14.95 -0.78 -26.61
N TYR A 205 -15.39 -1.56 -25.61
CA TYR A 205 -16.17 -2.78 -25.87
C TYR A 205 -17.53 -2.49 -26.50
N LYS A 206 -18.19 -1.37 -26.18
CA LYS A 206 -19.43 -0.97 -26.83
C LYS A 206 -19.20 -0.67 -28.32
N GLN A 207 -18.16 0.09 -28.66
CA GLN A 207 -17.81 0.40 -30.04
C GLN A 207 -17.48 -0.86 -30.86
N GLU A 208 -16.71 -1.79 -30.27
CA GLU A 208 -16.36 -3.06 -30.91
C GLU A 208 -17.59 -3.94 -31.12
N ASN A 209 -18.49 -4.03 -30.13
CA ASN A 209 -19.76 -4.75 -30.26
C ASN A 209 -20.64 -4.16 -31.37
N GLU A 210 -20.72 -2.83 -31.49
CA GLU A 210 -21.45 -2.20 -32.60
C GLU A 210 -20.83 -2.54 -33.95
N ALA A 211 -19.50 -2.48 -34.08
CA ALA A 211 -18.81 -2.83 -35.31
C ALA A 211 -19.02 -4.32 -35.69
N LEU A 212 -18.97 -5.22 -34.71
CA LEU A 212 -19.27 -6.64 -34.91
C LEU A 212 -20.71 -6.87 -35.33
N LYS A 213 -21.69 -6.23 -34.68
CA LYS A 213 -23.11 -6.31 -35.08
C LYS A 213 -23.34 -5.84 -36.51
N ARG A 214 -22.68 -4.76 -36.94
CA ARG A 214 -22.74 -4.29 -38.34
C ARG A 214 -22.18 -5.33 -39.31
N LYS A 215 -21.04 -5.95 -39.00
CA LYS A 215 -20.46 -7.03 -39.82
C LYS A 215 -21.39 -8.25 -39.90
N CYS A 216 -21.95 -8.70 -38.78
CA CYS A 216 -22.88 -9.83 -38.77
C CYS A 216 -24.11 -9.55 -39.63
N SER A 217 -24.73 -8.38 -39.51
CA SER A 217 -25.87 -7.99 -40.33
C SER A 217 -25.55 -7.96 -41.83
N ALA A 218 -24.33 -7.50 -42.20
CA ALA A 218 -23.89 -7.51 -43.59
C ALA A 218 -23.72 -8.94 -44.13
N TYR A 219 -23.09 -9.83 -43.35
CA TYR A 219 -22.94 -11.24 -43.73
C TYR A 219 -24.29 -11.96 -43.81
N GLU A 220 -25.23 -11.68 -42.90
CA GLU A 220 -26.59 -12.22 -42.94
C GLU A 220 -27.31 -11.81 -44.23
N HIS A 221 -27.22 -10.54 -44.61
CA HIS A 221 -27.80 -10.03 -45.85
C HIS A 221 -27.16 -10.69 -47.09
N GLU A 222 -25.83 -10.80 -47.13
CA GLU A 222 -25.10 -11.44 -48.23
C GLU A 222 -25.49 -12.92 -48.39
N ILE A 223 -25.57 -13.67 -47.28
CA ILE A 223 -26.06 -15.05 -47.27
C ILE A 223 -27.50 -15.13 -47.80
N GLN A 224 -28.35 -14.17 -47.45
CA GLN A 224 -29.74 -14.14 -47.90
C GLN A 224 -29.85 -13.88 -49.41
N CYS A 225 -29.05 -12.96 -49.95
CA CYS A 225 -28.93 -12.74 -51.39
C CYS A 225 -28.44 -13.98 -52.12
N LEU A 226 -27.35 -14.61 -51.65
CA LEU A 226 -26.80 -15.83 -52.25
C LEU A 226 -27.79 -17.00 -52.23
N LYS A 227 -28.54 -17.17 -51.14
CA LYS A 227 -29.63 -18.16 -51.06
C LYS A 227 -30.74 -17.89 -52.08
N ALA A 228 -31.13 -16.63 -52.25
CA ALA A 228 -32.15 -16.26 -53.23
C ALA A 228 -31.67 -16.50 -54.67
N GLU A 229 -30.40 -16.24 -54.96
CA GLU A 229 -29.78 -16.50 -56.26
C GLU A 229 -29.68 -18.00 -56.55
N LEU A 230 -29.25 -18.80 -55.58
CA LEU A 230 -29.29 -20.27 -55.66
C LEU A 230 -30.70 -20.80 -55.92
N ALA A 231 -31.72 -20.26 -55.25
CA ALA A 231 -33.11 -20.64 -55.47
C ALA A 231 -33.58 -20.32 -56.90
N LYS A 232 -33.19 -19.16 -57.46
CA LYS A 232 -33.48 -18.79 -58.85
C LYS A 232 -32.81 -19.75 -59.83
N LEU A 233 -31.53 -20.08 -59.62
CA LEU A 233 -30.79 -21.03 -60.46
C LEU A 233 -31.39 -22.44 -60.38
N SER A 234 -31.80 -22.88 -59.19
CA SER A 234 -32.51 -24.15 -58.99
C SER A 234 -33.86 -24.18 -59.74
N ASN A 235 -34.64 -23.10 -59.70
CA ASN A 235 -35.92 -23.03 -60.41
C ASN A 235 -35.71 -23.00 -61.94
N ALA A 236 -34.70 -22.26 -62.43
CA ALA A 236 -34.35 -22.25 -63.86
C ALA A 236 -33.89 -23.61 -64.39
N ALA A 237 -33.22 -24.42 -63.55
CA ALA A 237 -32.87 -25.81 -63.88
C ALA A 237 -34.10 -26.74 -63.90
N CYS A 238 -35.14 -26.46 -63.11
CA CYS A 238 -36.41 -27.20 -63.13
C CYS A 238 -37.27 -26.85 -64.37
N ASP A 239 -37.28 -25.58 -64.79
CA ASP A 239 -38.03 -25.12 -65.96
C ASP A 239 -37.44 -25.64 -67.29
N THR A 240 -36.12 -25.82 -67.37
CA THR A 240 -35.46 -26.50 -68.51
C THR A 240 -35.72 -28.02 -68.55
N SER A 241 -36.13 -28.61 -67.43
CA SER A 241 -36.52 -30.02 -67.34
C SER A 241 -38.00 -30.25 -67.72
N THR A 242 -38.84 -29.20 -67.67
CA THR A 242 -40.30 -29.31 -67.86
C THR A 242 -40.73 -29.20 -69.32
N THR A 243 -39.88 -28.71 -70.24
CA THR A 243 -40.20 -28.66 -71.69
C THR A 243 -40.08 -30.00 -72.42
N SER A 244 -39.71 -31.08 -71.74
CA SER A 244 -39.49 -32.42 -72.34
C SER A 244 -40.41 -33.54 -71.82
N THR A 245 -41.44 -33.24 -71.02
CA THR A 245 -42.32 -34.31 -70.51
C THR A 245 -43.80 -33.93 -70.46
N THR A 246 -44.42 -33.79 -71.63
CA THR A 246 -45.89 -33.90 -71.76
C THR A 246 -46.21 -35.33 -72.18
N SER A 247 -46.56 -36.21 -71.24
CA SER A 247 -47.46 -37.35 -71.45
C SER A 247 -47.69 -38.15 -70.17
N THR A 248 -48.97 -38.47 -69.95
CA THR A 248 -49.51 -39.63 -69.20
C THR A 248 -50.11 -39.37 -67.81
N THR A 249 -51.40 -39.02 -67.85
CA THR A 249 -52.54 -39.77 -67.26
C THR A 249 -52.57 -40.06 -65.74
N SER A 250 -53.51 -39.37 -65.09
CA SER A 250 -54.54 -39.82 -64.14
C SER A 250 -54.28 -40.99 -63.19
N ILE A 251 -54.57 -40.79 -61.89
CA ILE A 251 -55.68 -41.43 -61.14
C ILE A 251 -55.77 -40.84 -59.71
N THR A 252 -56.90 -40.16 -59.48
CA THR A 252 -57.81 -40.14 -58.30
C THR A 252 -57.45 -41.10 -57.14
N SER A 253 -57.57 -40.84 -55.82
CA SER A 253 -58.56 -40.08 -55.05
C SER A 253 -58.23 -40.14 -53.54
N ILE A 254 -58.97 -39.35 -52.75
CA ILE A 254 -59.56 -39.68 -51.42
C ILE A 254 -58.78 -39.32 -50.13
N THR A 255 -59.29 -38.25 -49.48
CA THR A 255 -59.61 -38.03 -48.03
C THR A 255 -58.48 -38.18 -47.00
N SER A 256 -58.37 -37.41 -45.91
CA SER A 256 -59.31 -36.61 -45.10
C SER A 256 -58.49 -35.94 -43.97
N ALA A 257 -59.02 -34.84 -43.40
CA ALA A 257 -59.09 -34.53 -41.95
C ALA A 257 -57.83 -34.78 -41.07
N THR A 258 -57.34 -33.90 -40.19
CA THR A 258 -57.98 -32.93 -39.28
C THR A 258 -56.86 -32.42 -38.35
N SER A 259 -56.98 -31.19 -37.82
CA SER A 259 -56.69 -30.77 -36.42
C SER A 259 -55.30 -31.08 -35.81
N ASP A 260 -54.65 -30.32 -34.95
CA ASP A 260 -54.96 -29.11 -34.20
C ASP A 260 -53.69 -28.78 -33.35
N THR A 261 -53.57 -27.51 -32.95
CA THR A 261 -53.10 -26.95 -31.65
C THR A 261 -51.96 -27.66 -30.87
N SER A 262 -50.90 -27.01 -30.37
CA SER A 262 -50.80 -26.11 -29.19
C SER A 262 -49.43 -26.38 -28.54
N SER A 263 -48.54 -25.39 -28.39
CA SER A 263 -48.20 -24.64 -27.16
C SER A 263 -47.78 -25.46 -25.91
N SER A 264 -46.54 -25.27 -25.43
CA SER A 264 -46.18 -24.98 -24.02
C SER A 264 -44.66 -24.69 -23.94
N SER A 265 -44.23 -23.51 -23.46
CA SER A 265 -44.01 -23.10 -22.05
C SER A 265 -42.74 -23.69 -21.40
N SER A 266 -41.76 -22.79 -21.16
CA SER A 266 -40.77 -22.65 -20.07
C SER A 266 -41.09 -23.41 -18.75
N PRO A 267 -40.14 -23.61 -17.77
CA PRO A 267 -39.12 -22.63 -17.36
C PRO A 267 -37.76 -23.09 -16.78
N SER A 268 -36.87 -22.10 -16.74
CA SER A 268 -35.88 -21.71 -15.72
C SER A 268 -35.45 -22.70 -14.63
N SER A 269 -34.14 -22.80 -14.42
CA SER A 269 -33.54 -23.18 -13.13
C SER A 269 -32.16 -22.55 -12.97
N GLN A 270 -32.04 -21.84 -11.82
CA GLN A 270 -30.85 -21.49 -11.01
C GLN A 270 -29.79 -20.53 -11.58
#